data_AF-A0A699R047-F1
#
_entry.id   AF-A0A699R047-F1
#
_cell.length_a   1.000
_cell.length_b   1.000
_cell.length_c   1.000
_cell.angle_alpha   90.00
_cell.angle_beta   90.00
_cell.angle_gamma   90.00
#
_symmetry.space_group_name_H-M   'P 1'
#
loop_
_entity.id
_entity.type
_entity.pdbx_description
1 polymer ?
#
loop_
_entity_poly.entity_id
_entity_poly.type
_entity_poly.pdbx_seq_one_letter_code
_entity_poly.pdbx_strand_id
1 'polypeptide(L)'
;MLKICCIGAGYVGGPTMAVIALKFPDIEVTVVDISIPHITAWNRDRIPIYEPGLDGVVKQCRGKNLMLRSTLRISSFQMVKRCRHTNPTSDSLSEWERVYLPIDPGVVLLDIVFVTDDPSH
;
A
#
# COMPACT_ATOMS: atom_id res chain seq x y z
N MET A 1 -7.52 11.97 14.66
CA MET A 1 -7.36 11.95 13.19
C MET A 1 -6.94 10.55 12.80
N LEU A 2 -7.71 9.89 11.92
CA LEU A 2 -7.49 8.48 11.56
C LEU A 2 -6.31 8.34 10.60
N LYS A 3 -5.42 7.39 10.85
CA LYS A 3 -4.25 7.11 10.01
C LYS A 3 -4.21 5.66 9.55
N ILE A 4 -4.14 5.45 8.24
CA ILE A 4 -4.08 4.15 7.59
C ILE A 4 -2.73 3.99 6.90
N CYS A 5 -2.07 2.85 7.12
CA CYS A 5 -0.88 2.45 6.38
C CYS A 5 -1.19 1.23 5.52
N CYS A 6 -0.69 1.18 4.29
CA CYS A 6 -0.70 -0.01 3.45
C CYS A 6 0.74 -0.44 3.17
N ILE A 7 1.06 -1.68 3.46
CA ILE A 7 2.34 -2.30 3.13
C ILE A 7 2.18 -3.03 1.79
N GLY A 8 2.93 -2.56 0.79
CA GLY A 8 2.89 -2.97 -0.61
C GLY A 8 2.22 -1.91 -1.50
N ALA A 9 2.98 -1.33 -2.43
CA ALA A 9 2.51 -0.35 -3.42
C ALA A 9 2.23 -0.98 -4.80
N GLY A 10 1.88 -2.27 -4.84
CA GLY A 10 1.51 -2.98 -6.06
C GLY A 10 0.08 -2.71 -6.53
N TYR A 11 -0.40 -3.55 -7.47
CA TYR A 11 -1.73 -3.47 -8.12
C TYR A 11 -2.90 -3.40 -7.15
N VAL A 12 -2.79 -4.00 -5.98
CA VAL A 12 -3.85 -3.97 -4.98
C VAL A 12 -3.68 -2.79 -4.04
N GLY A 13 -2.50 -2.66 -3.43
CA GLY A 13 -2.26 -1.70 -2.36
C GLY A 13 -2.34 -0.25 -2.82
N GLY A 14 -1.64 0.11 -3.89
CA GLY A 14 -1.62 1.47 -4.43
C GLY A 14 -3.00 1.97 -4.85
N PRO A 15 -3.69 1.29 -5.80
CA PRO A 15 -5.01 1.70 -6.26
C PRO A 15 -6.07 1.73 -5.16
N THR A 16 -6.11 0.72 -4.28
CA THR A 16 -7.08 0.71 -3.17
C THR A 16 -6.90 1.94 -2.28
N MET A 17 -5.66 2.24 -1.90
CA MET A 17 -5.36 3.35 -1.00
C MET A 17 -5.58 4.72 -1.66
N ALA A 18 -5.34 4.83 -2.97
CA ALA A 18 -5.66 6.04 -3.72
C ALA A 18 -7.16 6.34 -3.71
N VAL A 19 -8.00 5.31 -3.88
CA VAL A 19 -9.47 5.47 -3.81
C VAL A 19 -9.93 5.81 -2.39
N ILE A 20 -9.37 5.18 -1.35
CA ILE A 20 -9.69 5.52 0.04
C ILE A 20 -9.35 6.98 0.33
N ALA A 21 -8.16 7.44 -0.06
CA ALA A 21 -7.76 8.83 0.12
C ALA A 21 -8.70 9.82 -0.59
N LEU A 22 -9.18 9.46 -1.79
CA LEU A 22 -10.13 10.29 -2.53
C LEU A 22 -11.51 10.37 -1.86
N LYS A 23 -12.01 9.23 -1.36
CA LYS A 23 -13.34 9.15 -0.76
C LYS A 23 -13.40 9.70 0.67
N PHE A 24 -12.27 9.70 1.38
CA PHE A 24 -12.19 10.11 2.77
C PHE A 24 -11.05 11.12 2.98
N PRO A 25 -11.26 12.42 2.65
CA PRO A 25 -10.23 13.45 2.74
C PRO A 25 -9.65 13.66 4.15
N ASP A 26 -10.43 13.35 5.20
CA ASP A 26 -10.04 13.50 6.60
C ASP A 26 -9.15 12.36 7.13
N ILE A 27 -8.94 11.31 6.34
CA ILE A 27 -8.08 10.18 6.68
C ILE A 27 -6.72 10.35 6.02
N GLU A 28 -5.65 10.24 6.82
CA GLU A 28 -4.28 10.19 6.32
C GLU A 28 -3.96 8.75 5.88
N VAL A 29 -3.65 8.59 4.60
CA VAL A 29 -3.34 7.31 3.97
C VAL A 29 -1.87 7.30 3.55
N THR A 30 -1.12 6.34 4.07
CA THR A 30 0.27 6.12 3.68
C THR A 30 0.43 4.76 3.02
N VAL A 31 1.02 4.70 1.83
CA VAL A 31 1.43 3.47 1.19
C VAL A 31 2.94 3.34 1.31
N VAL A 32 3.41 2.20 1.78
CA VAL A 32 4.83 1.89 1.90
C VAL A 32 5.22 0.70 1.04
N ASP A 33 6.42 0.74 0.48
CA ASP A 33 7.00 -0.37 -0.28
C ASP A 33 8.51 -0.37 -0.11
N ILE A 34 9.13 -1.55 -0.09
CA ILE A 34 10.59 -1.69 0.03
C ILE A 34 11.30 -1.21 -1.24
N SER A 35 10.62 -1.29 -2.39
CA SER A 35 11.18 -0.90 -3.68
C SER A 35 11.18 0.61 -3.80
N ILE A 36 12.35 1.21 -3.52
CA ILE A 36 12.61 2.65 -3.72
C ILE A 36 12.26 3.08 -5.16
N PRO A 37 12.64 2.35 -6.23
CA PRO A 37 12.23 2.70 -7.60
C PRO A 37 10.72 2.75 -7.76
N HIS A 38 10.00 1.82 -7.13
CA HIS A 38 8.54 1.73 -7.23
C HIS A 38 7.87 2.93 -6.54
N ILE A 39 8.30 3.27 -5.32
CA ILE A 39 7.82 4.46 -4.60
C ILE A 39 8.18 5.75 -5.34
N THR A 40 9.37 5.80 -5.95
CA THR A 40 9.78 6.95 -6.78
C THR A 40 8.84 7.12 -7.97
N ALA A 41 8.48 6.03 -8.65
CA ALA A 41 7.53 6.07 -9.77
C ALA A 41 6.16 6.57 -9.32
N TRP A 42 5.63 6.07 -8.20
CA TRP A 42 4.35 6.54 -7.64
C TRP A 42 4.33 8.03 -7.29
N ASN A 43 5.47 8.61 -6.96
CA ASN A 43 5.60 10.04 -6.65
C ASN A 43 5.85 10.92 -7.89
N ARG A 44 6.00 10.33 -9.09
CA ARG A 44 6.13 11.05 -10.37
C ARG A 44 4.79 11.20 -11.09
N ASP A 45 4.75 11.98 -12.16
CA ASP A 45 3.52 12.20 -12.92
C ASP A 45 2.97 10.97 -13.64
N ARG A 46 3.83 10.00 -13.91
CA ARG A 46 3.48 8.69 -14.48
C ARG A 46 3.65 7.63 -13.39
N ILE A 47 2.54 7.10 -12.91
CA ILE A 47 2.52 6.04 -11.90
C ILE A 47 2.96 4.69 -12.51
N PRO A 48 3.45 3.74 -11.69
CA PRO A 48 3.99 2.46 -12.20
C PRO A 48 2.92 1.47 -12.66
N ILE A 49 1.63 1.79 -12.43
CA ILE A 49 0.49 0.89 -12.71
C ILE A 49 -0.47 1.60 -13.65
N TYR A 50 -0.74 0.98 -14.79
CA TYR A 50 -1.77 1.47 -15.68
C TYR A 50 -3.11 0.87 -15.29
N GLU A 51 -4.02 1.75 -14.85
CA GLU A 51 -5.43 1.44 -14.64
C GLU A 51 -6.24 2.66 -15.11
N PRO A 52 -7.31 2.49 -15.92
CA PRO A 52 -8.09 3.61 -16.42
C PRO A 52 -8.57 4.55 -15.30
N GLY A 53 -8.15 5.83 -15.37
CA GLY A 53 -8.55 6.87 -14.41
C GLY A 53 -7.73 6.93 -13.12
N LEU A 54 -6.87 5.96 -12.84
CA LEU A 54 -6.08 5.90 -11.60
C LEU A 54 -5.13 7.09 -11.45
N ASP A 55 -4.45 7.51 -12.53
CA ASP A 55 -3.59 8.70 -12.52
C ASP A 55 -4.33 9.95 -12.01
N GLY A 56 -5.59 10.12 -12.41
CA GLY A 56 -6.44 11.23 -11.98
C GLY A 56 -6.78 11.17 -10.50
N VAL A 57 -7.05 9.97 -9.97
CA VAL A 57 -7.31 9.74 -8.54
C VAL A 57 -6.06 10.05 -7.72
N VAL A 58 -4.90 9.49 -8.12
CA VAL A 58 -3.63 9.69 -7.41
C VAL A 58 -3.26 11.16 -7.38
N LYS A 59 -3.34 11.87 -8.52
CA LYS A 59 -3.02 13.30 -8.59
C LYS A 59 -3.89 14.17 -7.68
N GLN A 60 -5.15 13.79 -7.47
CA GLN A 60 -6.06 14.55 -6.61
C GLN A 60 -5.69 14.45 -5.12
N CYS A 61 -5.13 13.33 -4.68
CA CYS A 61 -4.93 13.01 -3.27
C CYS A 61 -3.45 13.08 -2.83
N ARG A 62 -2.52 12.83 -3.76
CA ARG A 62 -1.08 12.76 -3.49
C ARG A 62 -0.58 14.08 -2.91
N GLY A 63 0.17 13.97 -1.82
CA GLY A 63 0.73 15.13 -1.10
C GLY A 63 -0.30 15.92 -0.29
N LYS A 64 -1.60 15.53 -0.31
CA LYS A 64 -2.63 16.06 0.58
C LYS A 64 -2.84 15.07 1.73
N ASN A 65 -3.55 13.99 1.46
CA ASN A 65 -3.83 12.93 2.42
C ASN A 65 -3.36 11.54 1.94
N LEU A 66 -2.77 11.44 0.74
CA LEU A 66 -2.09 10.24 0.25
C LEU A 66 -0.57 10.46 0.21
N MET A 67 0.18 9.65 0.96
CA MET A 67 1.64 9.64 0.98
C MET A 67 2.21 8.31 0.53
N LEU A 68 3.25 8.32 -0.30
CA LEU A 68 3.99 7.11 -0.69
C LEU A 68 5.44 7.20 -0.19
N ARG A 69 5.89 6.19 0.57
CA ARG A 69 7.19 6.20 1.25
C ARG A 69 7.92 4.86 1.15
N SER A 70 9.25 4.89 1.12
CA SER A 70 10.08 3.67 1.18
C SER A 70 10.39 3.21 2.60
N THR A 71 10.04 4.00 3.61
CA THR A 71 10.31 3.71 5.02
C THR A 71 9.01 3.59 5.81
N LEU A 72 8.87 2.49 6.53
CA LEU A 72 7.73 2.22 7.40
C LEU A 72 7.97 2.78 8.81
N ARG A 73 6.98 3.49 9.37
CA ARG A 73 6.94 3.94 10.78
C ARG A 73 5.59 3.56 11.40
N ILE A 74 5.52 2.38 12.01
CA ILE A 74 4.24 1.74 12.43
C ILE A 74 3.58 2.46 13.60
N SER A 75 4.36 3.00 14.54
CA SER A 75 3.88 3.62 15.80
C SER A 75 2.96 4.84 15.61
N SER A 76 2.68 5.22 14.38
CA SER A 76 1.86 6.37 14.01
C SER A 76 0.54 5.98 13.33
N PHE A 77 0.22 4.70 13.15
CA PHE A 77 -0.95 4.26 12.38
C PHE A 77 -1.96 3.48 13.22
N GLN A 78 -3.25 3.65 12.93
CA GLN A 78 -4.36 2.94 13.60
C GLN A 78 -4.84 1.73 12.80
N MET A 79 -4.62 1.72 11.49
CA MET A 79 -4.89 0.54 10.64
C MET A 79 -3.71 0.26 9.73
N VAL A 80 -3.37 -1.02 9.58
CA VAL A 80 -2.36 -1.49 8.63
C VAL A 80 -3.00 -2.48 7.65
N LYS A 81 -2.98 -2.19 6.35
CA LYS A 81 -3.32 -3.15 5.29
C LYS A 81 -2.04 -3.82 4.80
N ARG A 82 -2.02 -5.14 4.71
CA ARG A 82 -0.94 -5.86 4.05
C ARG A 82 -1.43 -6.38 2.70
N CYS A 83 -0.72 -6.05 1.63
CA CYS A 83 -0.98 -6.56 0.28
C CYS A 83 0.16 -7.48 -0.14
N ARG A 84 -0.14 -8.77 -0.30
CA ARG A 84 0.83 -9.80 -0.68
C ARG A 84 0.65 -10.22 -2.13
N HIS A 85 1.75 -10.45 -2.83
CA HIS A 85 1.79 -11.29 -4.02
C HIS A 85 2.37 -12.63 -3.58
N THR A 86 1.59 -13.71 -3.68
CA THR A 86 2.02 -15.05 -3.29
C THR A 86 2.35 -15.84 -4.55
N ASN A 87 3.62 -16.20 -4.72
CA ASN A 87 4.00 -17.16 -5.76
C ASN A 87 3.77 -18.57 -5.18
N PRO A 88 2.84 -19.38 -5.72
CA PRO A 88 2.43 -20.65 -5.11
C PRO A 88 3.53 -21.73 -5.13
N THR A 89 4.71 -21.45 -5.71
CA THR A 89 5.79 -22.42 -5.95
C THR A 89 6.97 -22.31 -4.98
N SER A 90 6.99 -21.36 -4.05
CA SER A 90 8.11 -21.17 -3.11
C SER A 90 7.67 -21.26 -1.66
N ASP A 91 8.14 -22.29 -0.94
CA ASP A 91 7.98 -22.46 0.52
C ASP A 91 8.78 -21.42 1.34
N SER A 92 9.63 -20.62 0.70
CA SER A 92 10.43 -19.60 1.35
C SER A 92 9.61 -18.33 1.54
N LEU A 93 9.23 -18.06 2.79
CA LEU A 93 8.65 -16.79 3.18
C LEU A 93 9.62 -15.64 2.86
N SER A 94 9.17 -14.62 2.13
CA SER A 94 9.94 -13.42 1.78
C SER A 94 10.25 -12.57 3.03
N GLU A 95 11.23 -11.67 2.97
CA GLU A 95 11.61 -10.80 4.12
C GLU A 95 10.42 -10.04 4.73
N TRP A 96 9.37 -9.76 3.95
CA TRP A 96 8.13 -9.16 4.42
C TRP A 96 7.43 -10.00 5.50
N GLU A 97 7.51 -11.33 5.43
CA GLU A 97 6.80 -12.28 6.31
C GLU A 97 7.44 -12.45 7.68
N ARG A 98 8.67 -11.95 7.86
CA ARG A 98 9.35 -11.90 9.17
C ARG A 98 9.28 -10.55 9.86
N VAL A 99 8.54 -9.59 9.32
CA VAL A 99 8.35 -8.30 10.01
C VAL A 99 7.44 -8.53 11.21
N TYR A 100 8.07 -8.68 12.38
CA TYR A 100 7.39 -8.56 13.67
C TYR A 100 6.93 -7.13 13.82
N LEU A 101 5.65 -6.89 13.54
CA LEU A 101 5.02 -5.61 13.84
C LEU A 101 4.78 -5.57 15.35
N PRO A 102 5.37 -4.63 16.12
CA PRO A 102 4.87 -4.30 17.44
C PRO A 102 3.52 -3.63 17.23
N ILE A 103 2.45 -4.42 17.16
CA ILE A 103 1.09 -3.94 16.99
C ILE A 103 0.66 -3.43 18.36
N ASP A 104 0.60 -2.10 18.52
CA ASP A 104 -0.06 -1.50 19.67
C ASP A 104 -1.51 -2.03 19.76
N PRO A 105 -2.08 -2.21 20.96
CA PRO A 105 -3.41 -2.79 21.13
C PRO A 105 -4.56 -2.01 20.45
N GLY A 106 -4.28 -0.81 19.93
CA GLY A 106 -5.22 0.01 19.14
C GLY A 106 -5.07 -0.11 17.62
N VAL A 107 -4.18 -0.99 17.11
CA VAL A 107 -3.93 -1.14 15.67
C VAL A 107 -4.68 -2.34 15.11
N VAL A 108 -5.46 -2.10 14.07
CA VAL A 108 -6.17 -3.16 13.33
C VAL A 108 -5.36 -3.55 12.10
N LEU A 109 -4.95 -4.82 12.04
CA LEU A 109 -4.30 -5.40 10.86
C LEU A 109 -5.36 -6.03 9.93
N LEU A 110 -5.43 -5.54 8.70
CA LEU A 110 -6.25 -6.12 7.65
C LEU A 110 -5.34 -6.78 6.61
N ASP A 111 -5.31 -8.09 6.59
CA ASP A 111 -4.56 -8.86 5.59
C ASP A 111 -5.49 -9.19 4.42
N ILE A 112 -5.23 -8.61 3.25
CA ILE A 112 -5.97 -8.90 2.02
C ILE A 112 -4.99 -9.54 1.05
N VAL A 113 -5.15 -10.85 0.86
CA VAL A 113 -4.42 -11.63 -0.13
C VAL A 113 -5.20 -11.60 -1.44
N PHE A 114 -4.53 -11.22 -2.52
CA PHE A 114 -5.08 -11.34 -3.86
C PHE A 114 -4.43 -12.56 -4.50
N VAL A 115 -5.23 -13.58 -4.80
CA VAL A 115 -4.80 -14.77 -5.53
C VAL A 115 -5.27 -14.57 -6.96
N THR A 116 -4.33 -14.44 -7.90
CA THR A 116 -4.64 -14.43 -9.33
C THR A 116 -4.89 -15.87 -9.77
N ASP A 117 -5.93 -16.12 -10.55
CA ASP A 117 -6.10 -17.42 -11.23
C ASP A 117 -5.18 -17.52 -12.47
N ASP A 118 -4.61 -16.40 -12.91
CA ASP A 118 -3.67 -16.30 -14.02
C ASP A 118 -2.25 -16.02 -13.50
N PRO A 119 -1.28 -16.93 -13.70
CA PRO A 119 0.11 -16.73 -13.30
C PRO A 119 0.87 -15.66 -14.13
N SER A 120 0.21 -15.06 -15.12
CA SER A 120 0.80 -14.09 -16.06
C SER A 120 0.58 -12.62 -15.68
N HIS A 121 -0.12 -12.32 -14.58
CA HIS A 121 -0.44 -10.96 -14.10
C HIS A 121 0.26 -10.61 -12.77
#